data_AF-A0A959F3K8-F1
#
_entry.id   AF-A0A959F3K8-F1
#
_cell.length_a   1.000
_cell.length_b   1.000
_cell.length_c   1.000
_cell.angle_alpha   90.00
_cell.angle_beta   90.00
_cell.angle_gamma   90.00
#
_symmetry.space_group_name_H-M   'P 1'
#
loop_
_entity.id
_entity.type
_entity.pdbx_description
1 polymer ?
#
loop_
_entity_poly.entity_id
_entity_poly.type
_entity_poly.pdbx_seq_one_letter_code
_entity_poly.pdbx_strand_id
1 'polypeptide(L)' 'AFAEKYRGTDNLCVTMFGDGAARQGVLHESFNMAMTWQIPVLFICENNHYAMGTSVKRTS' A
#
# COMPACT_ATOMS: atom_id res chain seq x y z
N ALA A 1 9.03 -0.94 -8.00
CA ALA A 1 9.60 -1.61 -6.81
C ALA A 1 10.28 -2.93 -7.17
N PHE A 2 9.57 -3.91 -7.75
CA PHE A 2 10.20 -5.16 -8.21
C PHE A 2 11.28 -4.93 -9.29
N ALA A 3 11.03 -4.04 -10.24
CA ALA A 3 12.01 -3.70 -11.26
C ALA A 3 13.31 -3.09 -10.69
N GLU A 4 13.21 -2.24 -9.65
CA GLU A 4 14.37 -1.67 -8.96
C GLU A 4 15.18 -2.77 -8.27
N LYS A 5 14.50 -3.69 -7.58
CA LYS A 5 15.13 -4.89 -7.01
C LYS A 5 15.82 -5.74 -8.08
N TYR A 6 15.17 -5.95 -9.23
CA TYR A 6 15.74 -6.74 -10.32
C TYR A 6 16.97 -6.07 -10.96
N ARG A 7 17.00 -4.74 -11.01
CA ARG A 7 18.11 -3.95 -11.54
C ARG A 7 19.23 -3.71 -10.51
N GLY A 8 19.03 -4.07 -9.24
CA GLY A 8 20.00 -3.89 -8.17
C GLY A 8 20.26 -2.41 -7.83
N THR A 9 19.25 -1.55 -8.03
CA THR A 9 19.34 -0.11 -7.72
C THR A 9 18.98 0.14 -6.25
N ASP A 10 19.56 1.17 -5.64
CA ASP A 10 19.24 1.60 -4.27
C ASP A 10 17.97 2.46 -4.18
N ASN A 11 17.14 2.43 -5.23
CA ASN A 11 15.95 3.26 -5.34
C ASN A 11 14.81 2.66 -4.51
N LEU A 12 14.18 3.50 -3.67
CA LEU A 12 12.99 3.14 -2.90
C LEU A 12 11.72 3.55 -3.63
N CYS A 13 10.77 2.62 -3.78
CA CYS A 13 9.43 2.97 -4.24
C CYS A 13 8.53 3.31 -3.06
N VAL A 14 7.87 4.46 -3.13
CA VAL A 14 6.90 4.92 -2.11
C VAL A 14 5.50 4.83 -2.69
N THR A 15 4.61 4.12 -2.00
CA THR A 15 3.21 3.96 -2.38
C THR A 15 2.33 4.58 -1.29
N MET A 16 1.61 5.64 -1.64
CA MET A 16 0.66 6.30 -0.74
C MET A 16 -0.76 5.83 -1.05
N PHE A 17 -1.55 5.58 -0.01
CA PHE A 17 -2.96 5.19 -0.15
C PHE A 17 -3.78 5.71 1.04
N GLY A 18 -5.08 5.94 0.81
CA GLY A 18 -6.00 6.38 1.86
C GLY A 18 -6.59 5.21 2.67
N ASP A 19 -7.13 5.53 3.84
CA ASP A 19 -7.93 4.65 4.70
C ASP A 19 -9.08 3.92 3.98
N GLY A 20 -9.71 4.56 3.00
CA GLY A 20 -10.73 3.94 2.14
C GLY A 20 -10.17 2.89 1.19
N ALA A 21 -9.01 3.18 0.59
CA ALA A 21 -8.31 2.27 -0.32
C ALA A 21 -7.70 1.07 0.42
N ALA A 22 -7.50 1.19 1.75
CA ALA A 22 -7.01 0.11 2.61
C ALA A 22 -7.86 -1.17 2.55
N ARG A 23 -9.15 -1.04 2.21
CA ARG A 23 -10.12 -2.15 2.12
C ARG A 23 -10.21 -2.81 0.75
N GLN A 24 -9.40 -2.40 -0.21
CA GLN A 24 -9.38 -3.02 -1.52
C GLN A 24 -8.53 -4.30 -1.50
N GLY A 25 -9.04 -5.39 -2.07
CA GLY A 25 -8.33 -6.67 -2.15
C GLY A 25 -6.96 -6.57 -2.84
N VAL A 26 -6.84 -5.67 -3.82
CA VAL A 26 -5.57 -5.37 -4.52
C VAL A 26 -4.46 -4.92 -3.56
N LEU A 27 -4.81 -4.25 -2.45
CA LEU A 27 -3.82 -3.85 -1.46
C LEU A 27 -3.29 -5.05 -0.68
N HIS A 28 -4.17 -5.97 -0.28
CA HIS A 28 -3.78 -7.23 0.37
C HIS A 28 -2.89 -8.09 -0.52
N GLU A 29 -3.24 -8.21 -1.80
CA GLU A 29 -2.41 -8.91 -2.79
C GLU A 29 -1.05 -8.24 -2.93
N SER A 30 -1.02 -6.91 -3.03
CA SER A 30 0.21 -6.13 -3.14
C SER A 30 1.12 -6.31 -1.92
N PHE A 31 0.57 -6.34 -0.71
CA PHE A 31 1.33 -6.61 0.52
C PHE A 31 1.91 -8.03 0.52
N ASN A 32 1.11 -9.01 0.11
CA ASN A 32 1.57 -10.40 0.08
C ASN A 32 2.72 -10.59 -0.91
N MET A 33 2.61 -9.99 -2.11
CA MET A 33 3.69 -10.01 -3.10
C MET A 33 4.94 -9.27 -2.60
N ALA A 34 4.78 -8.09 -1.98
CA ALA A 34 5.88 -7.31 -1.44
C ALA A 34 6.66 -8.09 -0.36
N MET A 35 5.96 -8.76 0.54
CA MET A 35 6.58 -9.58 1.59
C MET A 35 7.21 -10.85 1.04
N THR A 36 6.50 -11.60 0.19
CA THR A 36 7.00 -12.87 -0.37
C THR A 36 8.26 -12.65 -1.20
N TRP A 37 8.29 -11.57 -2.00
CA TRP A 37 9.43 -11.27 -2.86
C TRP A 37 10.42 -10.29 -2.25
N GLN A 38 10.27 -9.93 -0.96
CA GLN A 38 11.17 -9.02 -0.24
C GLN A 38 11.47 -7.75 -1.07
N ILE A 39 10.41 -7.08 -1.51
CA ILE A 39 10.49 -5.93 -2.42
C ILE A 39 10.74 -4.67 -1.60
N PRO A 40 11.69 -3.79 -1.99
CA PRO A 40 11.93 -2.52 -1.32
C PRO A 40 10.82 -1.52 -1.68
N VAL A 41 9.73 -1.55 -0.92
CA VAL A 41 8.60 -0.63 -1.08
C VAL A 41 8.17 -0.09 0.28
N LEU A 42 7.92 1.22 0.34
CA LEU A 42 7.36 1.91 1.51
C LEU A 42 5.88 2.18 1.26
N PHE A 43 5.03 1.57 2.07
CA PHE A 43 3.59 1.79 2.06
C PHE A 43 3.22 2.85 3.10
N ILE A 44 2.59 3.94 2.65
CA ILE A 44 2.15 5.05 3.50
C ILE A 44 0.63 5.11 3.47
N CYS A 45 0.01 4.89 4.63
CA CYS A 45 -1.42 5.03 4.81
C CYS A 45 -1.76 6.44 5.31
N GLU A 46 -2.51 7.18 4.52
CA GLU A 46 -3.09 8.47 4.90
C GLU A 46 -4.47 8.22 5.53
N ASN A 47 -4.54 8.32 6.85
CA ASN A 47 -5.75 8.03 7.62
C ASN A 47 -6.37 9.32 8.15
N ASN A 48 -7.16 9.97 7.30
CA ASN A 48 -7.99 11.13 7.66
C ASN A 48 -9.37 10.76 8.25
N HIS A 49 -9.59 9.47 8.54
CA HIS A 49 -10.83 8.92 9.09
C HIS A 49 -12.08 8.99 8.20
N TYR A 50 -11.96 9.45 6.95
CA TYR A 50 -13.06 9.57 6.01
C TYR A 50 -12.69 9.08 4.61
N ALA A 51 -13.30 7.96 4.23
CA ALA A 51 -13.32 7.50 2.85
C ALA A 51 -14.47 8.19 2.10
N MET A 52 -14.17 9.31 1.44
CA MET A 52 -15.14 10.16 0.72
C MET A 52 -16.23 10.73 1.64
N GLY A 53 -17.38 10.05 1.78
CA GLY A 53 -18.45 10.42 2.74
C GLY A 53 -18.63 9.44 3.90
N THR A 54 -17.85 8.35 3.90
CA THR A 54 -18.00 7.25 4.83
C THR A 54 -16.92 7.33 5.91
N SER A 55 -17.34 7.63 7.14
CA SER A 55 -16.44 7.58 8.30
C SER A 55 -15.93 6.16 8.52
N VAL A 56 -14.64 5.98 8.81
CA VAL A 56 -14.02 4.68 9.11
C VAL A 56 -14.79 3.89 10.17
N LYS A 57 -15.29 4.56 11.22
CA LYS A 57 -16.09 3.92 12.29
C LYS A 57 -17.42 3.31 11.83
N ARG A 58 -17.95 3.73 10.68
CA ARG A 58 -19.21 3.21 10.10
C ARG A 58 -18.96 2.07 9.12
N THR A 59 -17.70 1.84 8.74
CA THR A 59 -17.32 0.79 7.81
C THR A 59 -16.93 -0.45 8.61
N SER A 60 -17.60 -1.57 8.31
CA SER A 60 -17.40 -2.90 8.95
C SER A 60 -16.37 -3.72 8.20
#